data_AF-A0A2G8CV06-F1
#
_entry.id   AF-A0A2G8CV06-F1
#
_cell.length_a   1.000
_cell.length_b   1.000
_cell.length_c   1.000
_cell.angle_alpha   90.00
_cell.angle_beta   90.00
_cell.angle_gamma   90.00
#
_symmetry.space_group_name_H-M   'P 1'
#
loop_
_entity.id
_entity.type
_entity.pdbx_description
1 polymer ?
#
loop_
_entity_poly.entity_id
_entity_poly.type
_entity_poly.pdbx_seq_one_letter_code
_entity_poly.pdbx_strand_id
1 'polypeptide(L)'
;MKRAYKDEQDIVDHAADIDDAEVCFYPEESPLAHRFLSALRDGGFEKRERPDFEDNGASLLLEAMQVDDHAGSGKKDKTRAREASLLREIEAAGLDVPPDVRVLALADSGLPAGRDHNYRAYVRHFTATVDQHARNAETYRAERPGHDLGFIVFDESTSYFEGLGAFGQPGEGRPHVWLNDSVFVDAILQSGADCFVWMTPYKRLETIQTGVVPLPAMTIIDVALLRQADHVVYDAGRMVSSEE
;
A
#
# COMPACT_ATOMS: atom_id res chain seq x y z
N MET A 1 -3.12 -21.35 -11.61
CA MET A 1 -3.68 -20.28 -10.73
C MET A 1 -2.89 -18.97 -10.86
N LYS A 2 -3.50 -17.79 -10.68
CA LYS A 2 -2.81 -16.48 -10.66
C LYS A 2 -2.71 -15.94 -9.23
N ARG A 3 -1.63 -15.23 -8.92
CA ARG A 3 -1.45 -14.51 -7.64
C ARG A 3 -2.47 -13.38 -7.56
N ALA A 4 -3.12 -13.19 -6.42
CA ALA A 4 -4.04 -12.06 -6.21
C ALA A 4 -3.30 -10.72 -6.39
N TYR A 5 -4.02 -9.69 -6.84
CA TYR A 5 -3.54 -8.31 -6.93
C TYR A 5 -2.40 -8.08 -7.93
N LYS A 6 -2.26 -8.98 -8.91
CA LYS A 6 -1.41 -8.79 -10.08
C LYS A 6 -2.09 -8.03 -11.22
N ASP A 7 -3.42 -8.00 -11.22
CA ASP A 7 -4.22 -7.18 -12.13
C ASP A 7 -4.61 -5.91 -11.37
N GLU A 8 -4.41 -4.75 -11.98
CA GLU A 8 -4.78 -3.47 -11.40
C GLU A 8 -6.28 -3.42 -11.05
N GLN A 9 -7.13 -4.15 -11.79
CA GLN A 9 -8.57 -4.26 -11.50
C GLN A 9 -8.81 -4.90 -10.14
N ASP A 10 -8.00 -5.89 -9.75
CA ASP A 10 -8.15 -6.57 -8.46
C ASP A 10 -7.95 -5.60 -7.28
N ILE A 11 -7.08 -4.59 -7.46
CA ILE A 11 -6.80 -3.56 -6.46
C ILE A 11 -8.02 -2.66 -6.29
N VAL A 12 -8.60 -2.19 -7.40
CA VAL A 12 -9.79 -1.33 -7.39
C VAL A 12 -11.01 -2.08 -6.84
N ASP A 13 -11.23 -3.32 -7.27
CA ASP A 13 -12.33 -4.16 -6.76
C ASP A 13 -12.21 -4.36 -5.25
N HIS A 14 -11.00 -4.64 -4.75
CA HIS A 14 -10.79 -4.79 -3.33
C HIS A 14 -11.00 -3.48 -2.56
N ALA A 15 -10.54 -2.35 -3.09
CA ALA A 15 -10.79 -1.04 -2.50
C ALA A 15 -12.29 -0.77 -2.35
N ALA A 16 -13.08 -1.13 -3.37
CA ALA A 16 -14.53 -0.98 -3.40
C ALA A 16 -15.26 -1.81 -2.34
N ASP A 17 -14.66 -2.92 -1.89
CA ASP A 17 -15.24 -3.85 -0.91
C ASP A 17 -14.80 -3.57 0.55
N ILE A 18 -13.79 -2.72 0.80
CA ILE A 18 -13.34 -2.39 2.17
C ILE A 18 -14.47 -1.73 2.95
N ASP A 19 -14.75 -2.16 4.19
CA ASP A 19 -15.80 -1.57 5.02
C ASP A 19 -15.51 -0.10 5.38
N ASP A 20 -16.54 0.75 5.41
CA ASP A 20 -16.38 2.18 5.74
C ASP A 20 -15.77 2.41 7.13
N ALA A 21 -15.95 1.47 8.07
CA ALA A 21 -15.34 1.51 9.39
C ALA A 21 -13.80 1.29 9.36
N GLU A 22 -13.27 0.75 8.27
CA GLU A 22 -11.85 0.51 8.02
C GLU A 22 -11.23 1.57 7.09
N VAL A 23 -12.02 2.55 6.65
CA VAL A 23 -11.57 3.69 5.84
C VAL A 23 -11.19 4.86 6.74
N CYS A 24 -10.04 5.46 6.48
CA CYS A 24 -9.56 6.66 7.15
C CYS A 24 -9.33 7.78 6.13
N PHE A 25 -9.75 8.99 6.46
CA PHE A 25 -9.36 10.19 5.73
C PHE A 25 -8.22 10.88 6.47
N TYR A 26 -7.16 11.25 5.74
CA TYR A 26 -5.98 11.83 6.36
C TYR A 26 -5.42 13.01 5.55
N PRO A 27 -4.94 14.10 6.19
CA PRO A 27 -5.01 14.39 7.63
C PRO A 27 -6.42 14.71 8.14
N GLU A 28 -7.33 15.05 7.23
CA GLU A 28 -8.74 15.31 7.50
C GLU A 28 -9.58 14.99 6.25
N GLU A 29 -10.89 15.01 6.38
CA GLU A 29 -11.81 14.79 5.26
C GLU A 29 -11.79 15.95 4.25
N SER A 30 -11.90 15.63 2.96
CA SER A 30 -12.00 16.64 1.90
C SER A 30 -13.00 16.24 0.81
N PRO A 31 -13.57 17.20 0.06
CA PRO A 31 -14.43 16.88 -1.08
C PRO A 31 -13.74 16.02 -2.14
N LEU A 32 -12.43 16.22 -2.34
CA LEU A 32 -11.63 15.42 -3.26
C LEU A 32 -11.54 13.96 -2.79
N ALA A 33 -11.19 13.75 -1.52
CA ALA A 33 -11.07 12.42 -0.93
C ALA A 33 -12.41 11.66 -0.96
N HIS A 34 -13.51 12.32 -0.62
CA HIS A 34 -14.86 11.74 -0.72
C HIS A 34 -15.25 11.38 -2.15
N ARG A 35 -14.82 12.18 -3.15
CA ARG A 35 -15.10 11.88 -4.55
C ARG A 35 -14.35 10.64 -5.03
N PHE A 36 -13.10 10.45 -4.60
CA PHE A 36 -12.35 9.20 -4.87
C PHE A 36 -13.01 8.00 -4.20
N LEU A 37 -13.45 8.12 -2.95
CA LEU A 37 -14.17 7.03 -2.27
C LEU A 37 -15.46 6.67 -3.01
N SER A 38 -16.28 7.66 -3.39
CA SER A 38 -17.53 7.42 -4.14
C SER A 38 -17.24 6.72 -5.47
N ALA A 39 -16.26 7.19 -6.24
CA ALA A 39 -15.92 6.59 -7.54
C ALA A 39 -15.47 5.13 -7.41
N LEU A 40 -14.74 4.77 -6.34
CA LEU A 40 -14.38 3.38 -6.05
C LEU A 40 -15.63 2.54 -5.71
N ARG A 41 -16.53 3.05 -4.86
CA ARG A 41 -17.75 2.35 -4.42
C ARG A 41 -18.76 2.14 -5.55
N ASP A 42 -18.93 3.16 -6.39
CA ASP A 42 -19.93 3.18 -7.46
C ASP A 42 -19.47 2.38 -8.69
N GLY A 43 -18.21 1.91 -8.70
CA GLY A 43 -17.61 1.25 -9.86
C GLY A 43 -17.42 2.21 -11.04
N GLY A 44 -17.20 3.50 -10.77
CA GLY A 44 -17.08 4.55 -11.78
C GLY A 44 -15.77 4.52 -12.57
N PHE A 45 -14.75 3.82 -12.06
CA PHE A 45 -13.45 3.68 -12.71
C PHE A 45 -13.48 2.65 -13.84
N GLU A 46 -13.42 3.14 -15.08
CA GLU A 46 -13.28 2.34 -16.28
C GLU A 46 -11.80 2.11 -16.63
N LYS A 47 -11.43 0.86 -16.94
CA LYS A 47 -10.05 0.47 -17.27
C LYS A 47 -9.61 1.08 -18.62
N ARG A 48 -8.39 1.61 -18.68
CA ARG A 48 -7.77 2.14 -19.91
C ARG A 48 -6.27 1.81 -19.95
N GLU A 49 -5.55 2.28 -20.97
CA GLU A 49 -4.13 1.94 -21.15
C GLU A 49 -3.22 2.67 -20.15
N ARG A 50 -3.34 4.00 -20.04
CA ARG A 50 -2.68 4.85 -19.05
C ARG A 50 -3.46 6.17 -18.84
N PRO A 51 -3.58 6.70 -17.60
CA PRO A 51 -3.38 5.95 -16.35
C PRO A 51 -4.32 4.74 -16.28
N ASP A 52 -4.12 3.79 -15.39
CA ASP A 52 -4.82 2.49 -15.46
C ASP A 52 -6.36 2.59 -15.48
N PHE A 53 -6.94 3.65 -14.90
CA PHE A 53 -8.39 3.91 -14.90
C PHE A 53 -8.75 5.38 -15.10
N GLU A 54 -9.99 5.62 -15.56
CA GLU A 54 -10.64 6.93 -15.57
C GLU A 54 -12.10 6.84 -15.13
N ASP A 55 -12.56 7.87 -14.41
CA ASP A 55 -13.99 8.14 -14.17
C ASP A 55 -14.31 9.52 -14.77
N ASN A 56 -14.89 9.51 -15.97
CA ASN A 56 -15.25 10.72 -16.69
C ASN A 56 -16.39 11.49 -15.99
N GLY A 57 -17.27 10.80 -15.26
CA GLY A 57 -18.40 11.41 -14.55
C GLY A 57 -17.93 12.21 -13.33
N ALA A 58 -16.94 11.68 -12.61
CA ALA A 58 -16.32 12.33 -11.46
C ALA A 58 -15.10 13.21 -11.83
N SER A 59 -14.68 13.21 -13.10
CA SER A 59 -13.45 13.88 -13.57
C SER A 59 -12.21 13.40 -12.80
N LEU A 60 -12.05 12.09 -12.67
CA LEU A 60 -10.93 11.47 -11.96
C LEU A 60 -10.10 10.57 -12.88
N LEU A 61 -8.81 10.52 -12.60
CA LEU A 61 -7.89 9.51 -13.10
C LEU A 61 -7.34 8.70 -11.93
N LEU A 62 -7.06 7.42 -12.16
CA LEU A 62 -6.48 6.57 -11.14
C LEU A 62 -5.38 5.69 -11.72
N GLU A 63 -4.20 5.75 -11.13
CA GLU A 63 -3.06 4.87 -11.45
C GLU A 63 -2.86 3.90 -10.29
N ALA A 64 -2.78 2.60 -10.58
CA ALA A 64 -2.62 1.57 -9.58
C ALA A 64 -1.17 1.12 -9.44
N MET A 65 -0.75 0.88 -8.19
CA MET A 65 0.59 0.42 -7.89
C MET A 65 0.61 -0.54 -6.71
N GLN A 66 1.65 -1.38 -6.67
CA GLN A 66 1.87 -2.36 -5.62
C GLN A 66 3.23 -2.11 -4.95
N VAL A 67 3.27 -2.17 -3.63
CA VAL A 67 4.48 -2.01 -2.81
C VAL A 67 4.62 -3.21 -1.86
N ASP A 68 5.86 -3.62 -1.59
CA ASP A 68 6.22 -4.59 -0.56
C ASP A 68 7.47 -4.11 0.20
N ASP A 69 7.85 -4.84 1.25
CA ASP A 69 8.99 -4.53 2.11
C ASP A 69 10.07 -5.63 2.15
N HIS A 70 9.99 -6.58 1.22
CA HIS A 70 10.93 -7.67 1.14
C HIS A 70 12.31 -7.17 0.71
N ALA A 71 13.34 -7.53 1.47
CA ALA A 71 14.72 -7.20 1.13
C ALA A 71 15.17 -8.01 -0.10
N GLY A 72 15.02 -7.45 -1.30
CA GLY A 72 15.43 -8.10 -2.54
C GLY A 72 16.88 -8.61 -2.49
N SER A 73 17.06 -9.93 -2.37
CA SER A 73 18.39 -10.54 -2.34
C SER A 73 18.95 -10.71 -3.75
N GLY A 74 19.23 -9.62 -4.47
CA GLY A 74 20.11 -9.54 -5.66
C GLY A 74 19.79 -10.38 -6.92
N LYS A 75 18.94 -11.40 -6.85
CA LYS A 75 18.51 -12.27 -7.94
C LYS A 75 17.17 -12.90 -7.54
N LYS A 76 16.07 -12.20 -7.86
CA LYS A 76 14.67 -12.53 -7.55
C LYS A 76 14.30 -12.45 -6.06
N ASP A 77 13.15 -11.86 -5.82
CA ASP A 77 12.41 -11.93 -4.57
C ASP A 77 12.11 -13.41 -4.26
N LYS A 78 12.67 -13.91 -3.15
CA LYS A 78 12.56 -15.32 -2.75
C LYS A 78 11.16 -15.65 -2.27
N THR A 79 10.49 -14.72 -1.60
CA THR A 79 9.11 -14.87 -1.15
C THR A 79 8.20 -15.01 -2.36
N ARG A 80 8.28 -14.09 -3.33
CA ARG A 80 7.52 -14.19 -4.59
C ARG A 80 7.82 -15.47 -5.37
N ALA A 81 9.09 -15.91 -5.38
CA ALA A 81 9.46 -17.16 -6.03
C ALA A 81 8.86 -18.39 -5.32
N ARG A 82 8.79 -18.38 -3.99
CA ARG A 82 8.21 -19.46 -3.19
C ARG A 82 6.69 -19.50 -3.32
N GLU A 83 6.02 -18.35 -3.27
CA GLU A 83 4.57 -18.27 -3.51
C GLU A 83 4.18 -18.78 -4.90
N ALA A 84 4.95 -18.40 -5.93
CA ALA A 84 4.74 -18.91 -7.27
C ALA A 84 4.94 -20.44 -7.36
N SER A 85 5.85 -21.01 -6.56
CA SER A 85 6.01 -22.47 -6.43
C SER A 85 4.80 -23.10 -5.76
N LEU A 86 4.33 -22.54 -4.65
CA LEU A 86 3.17 -23.05 -3.91
C LEU A 86 1.91 -23.05 -4.78
N LEU A 87 1.66 -21.99 -5.55
CA LEU A 87 0.53 -21.93 -6.48
C LEU A 87 0.60 -23.03 -7.56
N ARG A 88 1.80 -23.35 -8.05
CA ARG A 88 2.00 -24.47 -9.00
C ARG A 88 1.81 -25.84 -8.34
N GLU A 89 2.24 -25.98 -7.08
CA GLU A 89 2.05 -27.20 -6.30
C GLU A 89 0.55 -27.45 -6.05
N ILE A 90 -0.22 -26.42 -5.71
CA ILE A 90 -1.68 -26.50 -5.54
C ILE A 90 -2.37 -26.87 -6.86
N GLU A 91 -1.96 -26.25 -7.96
CA GLU A 91 -2.48 -26.56 -9.30
C GLU A 91 -2.16 -28.00 -9.72
N ALA A 92 -0.94 -28.48 -9.45
CA ALA A 92 -0.53 -29.86 -9.71
C ALA A 92 -1.24 -30.88 -8.80
N ALA A 93 -1.63 -30.48 -7.58
CA ALA A 93 -2.41 -31.30 -6.66
C ALA A 93 -3.88 -31.47 -7.09
N GLY A 94 -4.32 -30.76 -8.14
CA GLY A 94 -5.67 -30.87 -8.66
C GLY A 94 -6.72 -30.21 -7.78
N LEU A 95 -6.33 -29.20 -6.99
CA LEU A 95 -7.29 -28.39 -6.25
C LEU A 95 -8.14 -27.59 -7.26
N ASP A 96 -9.38 -28.00 -7.44
CA ASP A 96 -10.34 -27.33 -8.32
C ASP A 96 -10.88 -26.08 -7.61
N VAL A 97 -10.21 -24.95 -7.84
CA VAL A 97 -10.61 -23.66 -7.27
C VAL A 97 -11.58 -22.99 -8.23
N PRO A 98 -12.80 -22.64 -7.79
CA PRO A 98 -13.76 -21.94 -8.62
C PRO A 98 -13.18 -20.65 -9.23
N PRO A 99 -13.60 -20.26 -10.45
CA PRO A 99 -13.04 -19.09 -11.14
C PRO A 99 -13.15 -17.77 -10.37
N ASP A 100 -14.14 -17.68 -9.49
CA ASP A 100 -14.46 -16.55 -8.61
C ASP A 100 -13.69 -16.55 -7.29
N VAL A 101 -12.94 -17.62 -6.98
CA VAL A 101 -12.16 -17.73 -5.74
C VAL A 101 -10.70 -17.32 -5.99
N ARG A 102 -10.25 -16.30 -5.26
CA ARG A 102 -8.84 -15.88 -5.26
C ARG A 102 -8.03 -16.73 -4.27
N VAL A 103 -6.89 -17.24 -4.71
CA VAL A 103 -5.97 -18.00 -3.85
C VAL A 103 -4.81 -17.11 -3.41
N LEU A 104 -4.70 -16.91 -2.10
CA LEU A 104 -3.55 -16.27 -1.47
C LEU A 104 -2.58 -17.36 -1.04
N ALA A 105 -1.34 -17.30 -1.54
CA ALA A 105 -0.25 -18.15 -1.08
C ALA A 105 0.67 -17.29 -0.21
N LEU A 106 0.65 -17.52 1.10
CA LEU A 106 1.59 -16.89 2.02
C LEU A 106 2.79 -17.82 2.20
N ALA A 107 3.97 -17.37 1.76
CA ALA A 107 5.18 -18.18 1.81
C ALA A 107 6.10 -17.71 2.93
N ASP A 108 6.50 -18.65 3.80
CA ASP A 108 7.69 -18.46 4.64
C ASP A 108 8.93 -18.52 3.73
N SER A 109 9.68 -17.40 3.67
CA SER A 109 10.89 -17.28 2.87
C SER A 109 12.07 -18.06 3.46
N GLY A 110 11.96 -18.49 4.72
CA GLY A 110 13.02 -19.12 5.53
C GLY A 110 14.14 -18.14 5.94
N LEU A 111 13.96 -16.84 5.73
CA LEU A 111 14.89 -15.80 6.19
C LEU A 111 14.53 -15.37 7.62
N PRO A 112 15.51 -15.00 8.48
CA PRO A 112 15.21 -14.34 9.74
C PRO A 112 14.37 -13.07 9.50
N ALA A 113 13.37 -12.79 10.34
CA ALA A 113 12.41 -11.70 10.16
C ALA A 113 13.06 -10.34 9.80
N GLY A 114 14.09 -9.89 10.55
CA GLY A 114 14.82 -8.65 10.22
C GLY A 114 15.65 -8.66 8.91
N ARG A 115 15.75 -9.81 8.23
CA ARG A 115 16.30 -9.96 6.88
C ARG A 115 15.22 -10.16 5.81
N ASP A 116 14.01 -10.55 6.20
CA ASP A 116 12.89 -10.75 5.30
C ASP A 116 12.13 -9.44 5.11
N HIS A 117 11.66 -8.86 6.23
CA HIS A 117 11.00 -7.57 6.30
C HIS A 117 11.95 -6.51 6.83
N ASN A 118 12.16 -5.46 6.04
CA ASN A 118 13.11 -4.42 6.38
C ASN A 118 12.54 -3.04 6.05
N TYR A 119 12.44 -2.16 7.06
CA TYR A 119 11.94 -0.80 6.89
C TYR A 119 12.69 0.00 5.82
N ARG A 120 14.00 -0.17 5.67
CA ARG A 120 14.76 0.50 4.60
C ARG A 120 14.43 -0.07 3.22
N ALA A 121 14.13 -1.37 3.13
CA ALA A 121 13.64 -1.96 1.89
C ALA A 121 12.24 -1.44 1.57
N TYR A 122 11.35 -1.36 2.57
CA TYR A 122 10.02 -0.76 2.45
C TYR A 122 10.09 0.67 1.92
N VAL A 123 10.84 1.56 2.60
CA VAL A 123 11.05 2.94 2.16
C VAL A 123 11.54 2.97 0.72
N ARG A 124 12.59 2.21 0.41
CA ARG A 124 13.17 2.21 -0.95
C ARG A 124 12.17 1.73 -2.01
N HIS A 125 11.39 0.69 -1.72
CA HIS A 125 10.42 0.14 -2.66
C HIS A 125 9.26 1.11 -2.86
N PHE A 126 8.70 1.65 -1.78
CA PHE A 126 7.66 2.65 -1.84
C PHE A 126 8.10 3.87 -2.67
N THR A 127 9.24 4.49 -2.31
CA THR A 127 9.72 5.70 -3.00
C THR A 127 10.00 5.42 -4.48
N ALA A 128 10.67 4.29 -4.80
CA ALA A 128 11.00 3.96 -6.18
C ALA A 128 9.75 3.68 -7.03
N THR A 129 8.74 3.01 -6.46
CA THR A 129 7.46 2.76 -7.14
C THR A 129 6.73 4.07 -7.38
N VAL A 130 6.52 4.90 -6.35
CA VAL A 130 5.85 6.20 -6.49
C VAL A 130 6.57 7.08 -7.51
N ASP A 131 7.90 7.20 -7.44
CA ASP A 131 8.70 7.98 -8.38
C ASP A 131 8.56 7.48 -9.83
N GLN A 132 8.43 6.17 -10.02
CA GLN A 132 8.29 5.58 -11.36
C GLN A 132 6.94 5.96 -11.99
N HIS A 133 5.85 5.95 -11.23
CA HIS A 133 4.52 6.35 -11.72
C HIS A 133 4.40 7.89 -11.83
N ALA A 134 5.01 8.63 -10.90
CA ALA A 134 5.04 10.10 -10.90
C ALA A 134 5.58 10.71 -12.20
N ARG A 135 6.52 10.04 -12.88
CA ARG A 135 7.09 10.49 -14.17
C ARG A 135 6.05 10.68 -15.27
N ASN A 136 4.89 10.04 -15.17
CA ASN A 136 3.83 10.15 -16.17
C ASN A 136 2.72 11.14 -15.78
N ALA A 137 2.76 11.70 -14.56
CA ALA A 137 1.68 12.54 -14.04
C ALA A 137 1.39 13.78 -14.91
N GLU A 138 2.43 14.44 -15.41
CA GLU A 138 2.27 15.59 -16.32
C GLU A 138 1.63 15.19 -17.66
N THR A 139 2.02 14.04 -18.21
CA THR A 139 1.42 13.48 -19.43
C THR A 139 -0.06 13.19 -19.24
N TYR A 140 -0.43 12.54 -18.14
CA TYR A 140 -1.83 12.22 -17.83
C TYR A 140 -2.70 13.47 -17.75
N ARG A 141 -2.20 14.52 -17.10
CA ARG A 141 -2.89 15.82 -17.02
C ARG A 141 -3.03 16.50 -18.38
N ALA A 142 -2.00 16.41 -19.24
CA ALA A 142 -2.06 16.97 -20.58
C ALA A 142 -3.09 16.26 -21.46
N GLU A 143 -3.22 14.93 -21.33
CA GLU A 143 -4.18 14.12 -22.09
C GLU A 143 -5.62 14.27 -21.60
N ARG A 144 -5.81 14.52 -20.30
CA ARG A 144 -7.13 14.70 -19.66
C ARG A 144 -7.17 15.97 -18.80
N PRO A 145 -7.18 17.16 -19.42
CA PRO A 145 -7.25 18.41 -18.68
C PRO A 145 -8.52 18.48 -17.80
N GLY A 146 -8.39 19.02 -16.60
CA GLY A 146 -9.50 19.19 -15.65
C GLY A 146 -9.86 17.93 -14.87
N HIS A 147 -9.14 16.83 -15.04
CA HIS A 147 -9.26 15.67 -14.17
C HIS A 147 -8.24 15.72 -13.02
N ASP A 148 -8.67 15.33 -11.82
CA ASP A 148 -7.77 15.14 -10.68
C ASP A 148 -7.14 13.74 -10.75
N LEU A 149 -5.83 13.67 -10.48
CA LEU A 149 -5.05 12.43 -10.56
C LEU A 149 -4.93 11.78 -9.18
N GLY A 150 -5.39 10.54 -9.06
CA GLY A 150 -5.21 9.71 -7.87
C GLY A 150 -4.20 8.59 -8.09
N PHE A 151 -3.43 8.26 -7.07
CA PHE A 151 -2.64 7.03 -7.01
C PHE A 151 -3.26 6.07 -6.00
N ILE A 152 -3.57 4.84 -6.42
CA ILE A 152 -4.00 3.76 -5.51
C ILE A 152 -2.84 2.80 -5.25
N VAL A 153 -2.45 2.66 -3.98
CA VAL A 153 -1.32 1.86 -3.54
C VAL A 153 -1.83 0.64 -2.80
N PHE A 154 -1.58 -0.56 -3.34
CA PHE A 154 -1.72 -1.83 -2.63
C PHE A 154 -0.41 -2.13 -1.89
N ASP A 155 -0.37 -1.86 -0.60
CA ASP A 155 0.83 -1.99 0.23
C ASP A 155 0.80 -3.30 1.03
N GLU A 156 1.65 -4.24 0.60
CA GLU A 156 1.81 -5.56 1.20
C GLU A 156 2.80 -5.58 2.38
N SER A 157 3.36 -4.44 2.77
CA SER A 157 4.36 -4.38 3.84
C SER A 157 3.77 -4.71 5.21
N THR A 158 4.62 -5.24 6.08
CA THR A 158 4.26 -5.46 7.48
C THR A 158 4.17 -4.15 8.27
N SER A 159 3.77 -4.24 9.54
CA SER A 159 3.83 -3.11 10.46
C SER A 159 5.20 -3.00 11.12
N TYR A 160 5.58 -1.77 11.48
CA TYR A 160 6.86 -1.50 12.12
C TYR A 160 6.65 -0.71 13.42
N PHE A 161 7.69 -0.67 14.24
CA PHE A 161 7.79 0.26 15.36
C PHE A 161 9.24 0.73 15.50
N GLU A 162 9.42 1.94 16.01
CA GLU A 162 10.73 2.47 16.35
C GLU A 162 11.09 2.05 17.77
N GLY A 163 12.04 1.11 17.87
CA GLY A 163 12.50 0.60 19.16
C GLY A 163 13.22 1.66 19.99
N LEU A 164 13.16 1.50 21.31
CA LEU A 164 13.93 2.33 22.26
C LEU A 164 15.44 2.05 22.24
N GLY A 165 15.89 1.04 21.47
CA GLY A 165 17.28 0.64 21.36
C GLY A 165 17.84 0.17 22.69
N ALA A 166 19.04 0.61 23.06
CA ALA A 166 19.70 0.23 24.31
C ALA A 166 18.98 0.75 25.58
N PHE A 167 17.97 1.61 25.44
CA PHE A 167 17.29 2.26 26.56
C PHE A 167 15.98 1.59 26.98
N GLY A 168 15.47 0.61 26.22
CA GLY A 168 14.22 -0.10 26.53
C GLY A 168 14.34 -1.61 26.38
N GLN A 169 13.27 -2.32 26.74
CA GLN A 169 13.19 -3.77 26.55
C GLN A 169 12.90 -4.10 25.08
N PRO A 170 13.32 -5.29 24.57
CA PRO A 170 12.86 -5.79 23.28
C PRO A 170 11.33 -5.73 23.17
N GLY A 171 10.81 -5.21 22.05
CA GLY A 171 9.37 -5.00 21.84
C GLY A 171 8.81 -3.67 22.37
N GLU A 172 9.59 -2.87 23.09
CA GLU A 172 9.18 -1.52 23.49
C GLU A 172 9.60 -0.47 22.45
N GLY A 173 8.65 0.39 22.09
CA GLY A 173 8.91 1.45 21.13
C GLY A 173 7.70 2.28 20.76
N ARG A 174 7.91 3.18 19.80
CA ARG A 174 6.87 4.03 19.21
C ARG A 174 6.31 3.34 17.96
N PRO A 175 5.00 3.04 17.89
CA PRO A 175 4.39 2.47 16.69
C PRO A 175 4.68 3.30 15.44
N HIS A 176 4.91 2.65 14.30
CA HIS A 176 5.09 3.33 13.03
C HIS A 176 3.73 3.69 12.42
N VAL A 177 3.44 4.99 12.38
CA VAL A 177 2.29 5.53 11.65
C VAL A 177 2.77 5.93 10.25
N TRP A 178 2.72 4.99 9.31
CA TRP A 178 3.28 5.15 7.95
C TRP A 178 2.67 6.33 7.18
N LEU A 179 1.37 6.58 7.35
CA LEU A 179 0.65 7.70 6.74
C LEU A 179 1.14 9.08 7.22
N ASN A 180 1.92 9.13 8.31
CA ASN A 180 2.51 10.35 8.84
C ASN A 180 4.05 10.31 8.92
N ASP A 181 4.68 9.33 8.29
CA ASP A 181 6.13 9.25 8.24
C ASP A 181 6.65 10.17 7.13
N SER A 182 7.50 11.13 7.51
CA SER A 182 8.02 12.16 6.60
C SER A 182 8.64 11.58 5.33
N VAL A 183 9.25 10.40 5.40
CA VAL A 183 9.90 9.78 4.23
C VAL A 183 8.89 9.37 3.15
N PHE A 184 7.75 8.82 3.57
CA PHE A 184 6.67 8.43 2.66
C PHE A 184 5.88 9.63 2.20
N VAL A 185 5.63 10.57 3.11
CA VAL A 185 4.97 11.84 2.80
C VAL A 185 5.75 12.62 1.75
N ASP A 186 7.08 12.71 1.87
CA ASP A 186 7.91 13.42 0.89
C ASP A 186 7.75 12.85 -0.53
N ALA A 187 7.68 11.53 -0.66
CA ALA A 187 7.42 10.88 -1.95
C ALA A 187 6.00 11.16 -2.48
N ILE A 188 5.00 11.14 -1.61
CA ILE A 188 3.61 11.50 -1.95
C ILE A 188 3.53 12.94 -2.45
N LEU A 189 4.14 13.89 -1.72
CA LEU A 189 4.09 15.31 -2.06
C LEU A 189 4.81 15.65 -3.38
N GLN A 190 5.79 14.83 -3.78
CA GLN A 190 6.55 14.98 -5.01
C GLN A 190 5.97 14.20 -6.19
N SER A 191 4.98 13.33 -5.97
CA SER A 191 4.49 12.42 -7.01
C SER A 191 3.71 13.12 -8.12
N GLY A 192 3.23 14.34 -7.84
CA GLY A 192 2.34 15.07 -8.72
C GLY A 192 0.90 14.55 -8.72
N ALA A 193 0.51 13.59 -7.88
CA ALA A 193 -0.89 13.24 -7.69
C ALA A 193 -1.64 14.29 -6.84
N ASP A 194 -2.95 14.35 -7.02
CA ASP A 194 -3.87 15.18 -6.24
C ASP A 194 -4.42 14.40 -5.03
N CYS A 195 -4.56 13.08 -5.17
CA CYS A 195 -5.04 12.17 -4.14
C CYS A 195 -4.21 10.88 -4.05
N PHE A 196 -4.08 10.31 -2.85
CA PHE A 196 -3.57 8.95 -2.64
C PHE A 196 -4.62 8.08 -1.95
N VAL A 197 -4.87 6.90 -2.48
CA VAL A 197 -5.66 5.84 -1.85
C VAL A 197 -4.68 4.76 -1.42
N TRP A 198 -4.32 4.73 -0.14
CA TRP A 198 -3.29 3.83 0.39
C TRP A 198 -3.95 2.68 1.14
N MET A 199 -3.93 1.50 0.54
CA MET A 199 -4.46 0.28 1.14
C MET A 199 -3.37 -0.53 1.81
N THR A 200 -3.61 -0.97 3.05
CA THR A 200 -2.66 -1.68 3.90
C THR A 200 -3.31 -2.91 4.55
N PRO A 201 -3.73 -3.90 3.75
CA PRO A 201 -4.54 -5.02 4.23
C PRO A 201 -3.82 -5.93 5.24
N TYR A 202 -2.48 -5.88 5.29
CA TYR A 202 -1.68 -6.77 6.13
C TYR A 202 -0.99 -6.05 7.29
N LYS A 203 -1.17 -4.73 7.45
CA LYS A 203 -0.59 -4.00 8.57
C LYS A 203 -1.36 -4.32 9.86
N ARG A 204 -0.69 -5.02 10.77
CA ARG A 204 -1.24 -5.42 12.06
C ARG A 204 -0.25 -5.12 13.17
N LEU A 205 -0.69 -4.33 14.16
CA LEU A 205 0.11 -3.98 15.32
C LEU A 205 -0.56 -4.53 16.58
N GLU A 206 0.19 -5.29 17.38
CA GLU A 206 -0.26 -5.79 18.68
C GLU A 206 0.51 -5.11 19.80
N THR A 207 -0.19 -4.81 20.90
CA THR A 207 0.45 -4.39 22.15
C THR A 207 0.01 -5.29 23.30
N ILE A 208 0.88 -5.47 24.27
CA ILE A 208 0.60 -6.29 25.48
C ILE A 208 -0.57 -5.68 26.28
N GLN A 209 -0.72 -4.36 26.26
CA GLN A 209 -1.69 -3.64 27.10
C GLN A 209 -3.07 -3.53 26.46
N THR A 210 -3.14 -3.30 25.16
CA THR A 210 -4.41 -3.02 24.45
C THR A 210 -4.80 -4.11 23.46
N GLY A 211 -3.96 -5.14 23.26
CA GLY A 211 -4.15 -6.13 22.22
C GLY A 211 -3.90 -5.54 20.84
N VAL A 212 -4.68 -5.99 19.85
CA VAL A 212 -4.58 -5.50 18.47
C VAL A 212 -5.00 -4.02 18.41
N VAL A 213 -4.13 -3.18 17.87
CA VAL A 213 -4.43 -1.79 17.58
C VAL A 213 -5.22 -1.73 16.27
N PRO A 214 -6.41 -1.10 16.25
CA PRO A 214 -7.15 -0.93 15.00
C PRO A 214 -6.38 0.00 14.09
N LEU A 215 -6.11 -0.45 12.87
CA LEU A 215 -5.44 0.27 11.82
C LEU A 215 -6.37 0.32 10.59
N PRO A 216 -6.38 1.42 9.83
CA PRO A 216 -7.20 1.49 8.63
C PRO A 216 -6.72 0.48 7.59
N ALA A 217 -7.66 -0.21 6.95
CA ALA A 217 -7.38 -1.04 5.78
C ALA A 217 -7.15 -0.16 4.55
N MET A 218 -7.77 1.03 4.50
CA MET A 218 -7.60 2.02 3.44
C MET A 218 -7.53 3.43 4.02
N THR A 219 -6.53 4.20 3.60
CA THR A 219 -6.43 5.63 3.92
C THR A 219 -6.51 6.45 2.65
N ILE A 220 -7.41 7.44 2.60
CA ILE A 220 -7.55 8.35 1.47
C ILE A 220 -6.98 9.72 1.86
N ILE A 221 -6.03 10.19 1.06
CA ILE A 221 -5.19 11.33 1.37
C ILE A 221 -5.32 12.39 0.29
N ASP A 222 -5.84 13.54 0.67
CA ASP A 222 -5.75 14.75 -0.16
C ASP A 222 -4.33 15.33 -0.04
N VAL A 223 -3.59 15.34 -1.15
CA VAL A 223 -2.17 15.72 -1.16
C VAL A 223 -1.98 17.20 -0.79
N ALA A 224 -2.97 18.05 -1.07
CA ALA A 224 -2.90 19.47 -0.72
C ALA A 224 -3.08 19.71 0.78
N LEU A 225 -3.89 18.88 1.45
CA LEU A 225 -4.04 18.90 2.90
C LEU A 225 -2.85 18.26 3.58
N LEU A 226 -2.34 17.14 3.05
CA LEU A 226 -1.14 16.48 3.58
C LEU A 226 0.04 17.45 3.67
N ARG A 227 0.25 18.30 2.65
CA ARG A 227 1.33 19.31 2.62
C ARG A 227 1.33 20.27 3.81
N GLN A 228 0.18 20.46 4.46
CA GLN A 228 0.00 21.41 5.55
C GLN A 228 0.08 20.75 6.94
N ALA A 229 0.08 19.42 7.00
CA ALA A 229 0.12 18.67 8.24
C ALA A 229 1.55 18.56 8.81
N ASP A 230 1.63 18.30 10.11
CA ASP A 230 2.89 17.98 10.77
C ASP A 230 3.26 16.50 10.55
N HIS A 231 4.51 16.25 10.19
CA HIS A 231 5.02 14.92 9.89
C HIS A 231 6.02 14.42 10.92
N VAL A 232 6.01 13.11 11.14
CA VAL A 232 6.88 12.44 12.10
C VAL A 232 8.11 11.90 11.37
N VAL A 233 9.29 12.22 11.91
CA VAL A 233 10.54 11.60 11.50
C VAL A 233 10.79 10.37 12.37
N TYR A 234 11.03 9.24 11.72
CA TYR A 234 11.46 7.98 12.36
C TYR A 234 12.94 7.73 12.08
N ASP A 235 13.65 7.16 13.05
CA ASP A 235 15.02 6.69 12.86
C ASP A 235 15.04 5.31 12.21
N ALA A 236 15.32 5.28 10.90
CA ALA A 236 15.44 4.06 10.11
C ALA A 236 16.46 3.03 10.67
N GLY A 237 17.39 3.43 11.55
CA GLY A 237 18.31 2.54 12.24
C GLY A 237 17.71 1.83 13.45
N ARG A 238 16.54 2.29 13.93
CA ARG A 238 15.82 1.75 15.10
C ARG A 238 14.48 1.11 14.73
N MET A 239 14.12 1.08 13.46
CA MET A 239 12.88 0.46 13.00
C MET A 239 12.98 -1.07 13.06
N VAL A 240 11.99 -1.68 13.70
CA VAL A 240 11.85 -3.12 13.92
C VAL A 240 10.49 -3.56 13.36
N SER A 241 10.44 -4.72 12.72
CA SER A 241 9.18 -5.31 12.24
C SER A 241 8.34 -5.74 13.45
N SER A 242 7.02 -5.55 13.39
CA SER A 242 6.10 -6.03 14.43
C SER A 242 5.95 -7.55 14.46
N GLU A 243 6.54 -8.27 13.49
CA GLU A 243 6.55 -9.73 13.44
C GLU A 243 7.76 -10.37 14.16
N GLU A 244 8.68 -9.58 14.72
CA GLU A 244 9.81 -10.07 15.53
C GLU A 244 9.44 -10.51 16.96
#